data_AF-A0A949CS27-F1
#
_entry.id   AF-A0A949CS27-F1
#
_cell.length_a   1.000
_cell.length_b   1.000
_cell.length_c   1.000
_cell.angle_alpha   90.00
_cell.angle_beta   90.00
_cell.angle_gamma   90.00
#
_symmetry.space_group_name_H-M   'P 1'
#
loop_
_entity.id
_entity.type
_entity.pdbx_description
1 polymer ?
#
loop_
_entity_poly.entity_id
_entity_poly.type
_entity_poly.pdbx_seq_one_letter_code
_entity_poly.pdbx_strand_id
1 'polypeptide(L)'
;MKGYTTEQLVEIVIKEQSACLKGDRLNLNMEVGSPFIDRFISTKGMQQFAAYQDFRRLIHDYQREHQVSGIVWHTMSFRTNDLHYPQVHDQLIAIDGDLEILHRAKSRVLDFWYQSTQDMELSLLIDHGKQHRLIHHEDVHAIVQGSDWATLFKPENSNYPSRSSSGLELILQLGWGLPKEWNHCHGSGFRNELLHAVEINGNS
;
A
#
# COMPACT_ATOMS: atom_id res chain seq x y z
N MET A 1 -28.57 10.89 -0.74
CA MET A 1 -27.45 10.75 -1.70
C MET A 1 -26.67 9.50 -1.35
N LYS A 2 -26.41 8.61 -2.31
CA LYS A 2 -25.54 7.45 -2.09
C LYS A 2 -24.10 7.94 -2.14
N GLY A 3 -23.35 7.81 -1.04
CA GLY A 3 -21.91 8.05 -1.02
C GLY A 3 -21.16 6.94 -1.77
N TYR A 4 -19.93 7.22 -2.19
CA TYR A 4 -19.06 6.22 -2.82
C TYR A 4 -18.43 5.31 -1.76
N THR A 5 -18.37 4.02 -2.07
CA THR A 5 -17.68 2.98 -1.29
C THR A 5 -16.19 2.89 -1.65
N THR A 6 -15.39 2.21 -0.83
CA THR A 6 -13.97 1.95 -1.10
C THR A 6 -13.76 1.32 -2.47
N GLU A 7 -14.54 0.29 -2.81
CA GLU A 7 -14.45 -0.41 -4.09
C GLU A 7 -14.76 0.54 -5.27
N GLN A 8 -15.76 1.40 -5.13
CA GLN A 8 -16.10 2.39 -6.14
C GLN A 8 -15.00 3.44 -6.31
N LEU A 9 -14.38 3.90 -5.22
CA LEU A 9 -13.24 4.82 -5.31
C LEU A 9 -12.04 4.16 -5.99
N VAL A 10 -11.75 2.89 -5.70
CA VAL A 10 -10.71 2.12 -6.39
C VAL A 10 -10.99 2.04 -7.89
N GLU A 11 -12.21 1.69 -8.29
CA GLU A 11 -12.58 1.64 -9.70
C GLU A 11 -12.41 2.99 -10.41
N ILE A 12 -12.83 4.08 -9.75
CA ILE A 12 -12.69 5.44 -10.25
C ILE A 12 -11.22 5.78 -10.48
N VAL A 13 -10.33 5.44 -9.54
CA VAL A 13 -8.89 5.73 -9.68
C VAL A 13 -8.23 4.88 -10.75
N ILE A 14 -8.54 3.59 -10.84
CA ILE A 14 -7.99 2.69 -11.86
C ILE A 14 -8.40 3.13 -13.27
N LYS A 15 -9.67 3.53 -13.43
CA LYS A 15 -10.15 4.07 -14.70
C LYS A 15 -9.37 5.33 -15.07
N GLU A 16 -9.18 6.27 -14.14
CA GLU A 16 -8.47 7.53 -14.39
C GLU A 16 -7.01 7.29 -14.76
N GLN A 17 -6.32 6.43 -14.02
CA GLN A 17 -4.95 6.05 -14.33
C GLN A 17 -4.83 5.45 -15.74
N SER A 18 -5.75 4.56 -16.11
CA SER A 18 -5.78 3.92 -17.43
C SER A 18 -6.04 4.90 -18.57
N ALA A 19 -6.84 5.94 -18.32
CA ALA A 19 -7.12 6.99 -19.28
C ALA A 19 -5.90 7.89 -19.49
N CYS A 20 -5.32 8.39 -18.39
CA CYS A 20 -4.08 9.18 -18.43
C CYS A 20 -2.96 8.46 -19.19
N LEU A 21 -2.78 7.15 -18.97
CA LEU A 21 -1.76 6.33 -19.65
C LEU A 21 -1.99 6.17 -21.16
N LYS A 22 -3.24 6.22 -21.62
CA LYS A 22 -3.60 6.09 -23.05
C LYS A 22 -3.55 7.42 -23.81
N GLY A 23 -3.29 8.54 -23.12
CA GLY A 23 -3.37 9.88 -23.70
C GLY A 23 -4.81 10.37 -23.95
N ASP A 24 -5.80 9.50 -23.72
CA ASP A 24 -7.23 9.79 -23.82
C ASP A 24 -7.78 10.16 -22.45
N ARG A 25 -8.55 11.25 -22.36
CA ARG A 25 -9.29 11.56 -21.13
C ARG A 25 -10.51 10.65 -21.05
N LEU A 26 -10.84 10.20 -19.83
CA LEU A 26 -12.10 9.49 -19.59
C LEU A 26 -13.29 10.30 -20.07
N ASN A 27 -14.02 9.76 -21.05
CA ASN A 27 -15.45 9.98 -21.14
C ASN A 27 -16.12 9.01 -20.16
N LEU A 28 -16.22 9.41 -18.89
CA LEU A 28 -17.06 8.71 -17.91
C LEU A 28 -18.54 8.95 -18.27
N ASN A 29 -19.04 8.24 -19.28
CA ASN A 29 -20.48 8.04 -19.48
C ASN A 29 -21.02 6.98 -18.49
N MET A 30 -20.57 7.03 -17.22
CA MET A 30 -21.32 6.43 -16.12
C MET A 30 -22.50 7.37 -15.87
N GLU A 31 -23.71 6.86 -15.60
CA GLU A 31 -24.80 7.72 -15.13
C GLU A 31 -24.38 8.37 -13.80
N VAL A 32 -23.83 9.58 -13.88
CA VAL A 32 -23.23 10.30 -12.75
C VAL A 32 -24.33 11.09 -12.03
N GLY A 33 -24.60 10.72 -10.78
CA GLY A 33 -25.57 11.39 -9.91
C GLY A 33 -24.94 12.11 -8.70
N SER A 34 -23.69 12.56 -8.79
CA SER A 34 -22.98 13.20 -7.68
C SER A 34 -22.23 14.48 -8.12
N PRO A 35 -22.51 15.64 -7.50
CA PRO A 35 -21.88 16.94 -7.81
C PRO A 35 -20.35 16.96 -7.74
N PHE A 36 -19.75 16.00 -7.02
CA PHE A 36 -18.30 15.86 -6.88
C PHE A 36 -17.62 15.48 -8.20
N ILE A 37 -18.21 14.55 -8.96
CA ILE A 37 -17.68 14.15 -10.27
C ILE A 37 -17.99 15.23 -11.33
N ASP A 38 -19.10 15.95 -11.21
CA ASP A 38 -19.42 17.05 -12.14
C ASP A 38 -18.42 18.21 -12.03
N ARG A 39 -17.95 18.52 -10.81
CA ARG A 39 -16.89 19.51 -10.59
C ARG A 39 -15.56 19.06 -11.22
N PHE A 40 -15.28 17.75 -11.24
CA PHE A 40 -14.10 17.13 -11.86
C PHE A 40 -14.09 17.27 -13.40
N ILE A 41 -15.23 17.12 -14.07
CA ILE A 41 -15.33 17.29 -15.54
C ILE A 41 -15.07 18.75 -15.95
N SER A 42 -15.37 19.71 -15.08
CA SER A 42 -15.33 21.14 -15.39
C SER A 42 -13.92 21.77 -15.40
N THR A 43 -12.94 21.19 -14.71
CA THR A 43 -11.58 21.73 -14.59
C THR A 43 -10.71 21.36 -15.81
N LYS A 44 -11.01 21.98 -16.95
CA LYS A 44 -10.18 21.95 -18.17
C LYS A 44 -8.94 22.83 -18.01
N GLY A 45 -7.77 22.18 -17.87
CA GLY A 45 -6.51 22.77 -18.34
C GLY A 45 -5.35 22.76 -17.35
N MET A 46 -4.81 21.58 -17.02
CA MET A 46 -3.45 21.43 -16.48
C MET A 46 -2.80 20.16 -17.03
N GLN A 47 -1.46 20.15 -17.11
CA GLN A 47 -0.62 19.08 -17.66
C GLN A 47 -0.99 17.71 -17.03
N GLN A 48 -1.01 16.64 -17.84
CA GLN A 48 -1.57 15.32 -17.49
C GLN A 48 -1.11 14.77 -16.13
N PHE A 49 0.16 14.98 -15.76
CA PHE A 49 0.71 14.57 -14.47
C PHE A 49 0.18 15.38 -13.28
N ALA A 50 0.08 16.70 -13.43
CA ALA A 50 -0.49 17.58 -12.41
C ALA A 50 -1.99 17.26 -12.20
N ALA A 51 -2.72 17.02 -13.29
CA ALA A 51 -4.13 16.64 -13.24
C ALA A 51 -4.35 15.33 -12.47
N TYR A 52 -3.49 14.32 -12.65
CA TYR A 52 -3.60 13.06 -11.92
C TYR A 52 -3.26 13.18 -10.42
N GLN A 53 -2.24 13.99 -10.08
CA GLN A 53 -1.93 14.27 -8.67
C GLN A 53 -3.06 15.04 -7.97
N ASP A 54 -3.61 16.06 -8.64
CA ASP A 54 -4.78 16.80 -8.15
C ASP A 54 -6.00 15.88 -7.99
N PHE A 55 -6.20 14.94 -8.91
CA PHE A 55 -7.25 13.94 -8.82
C PHE A 55 -7.09 13.03 -7.59
N ARG A 56 -5.89 12.51 -7.33
CA ARG A 56 -5.63 11.69 -6.13
C ARG A 56 -5.92 12.47 -4.85
N ARG A 57 -5.52 13.74 -4.78
CA ARG A 57 -5.84 14.62 -3.64
C ARG A 57 -7.34 14.74 -3.42
N LEU A 58 -8.12 14.94 -4.48
CA LEU A 58 -9.59 15.01 -4.38
C LEU A 58 -10.20 13.71 -3.82
N ILE A 59 -9.73 12.55 -4.28
CA ILE A 59 -10.19 11.25 -3.74
C ILE A 59 -9.85 11.13 -2.25
N HIS A 60 -8.65 11.55 -1.85
CA HIS A 60 -8.24 11.51 -0.45
C HIS A 60 -9.04 12.49 0.41
N ASP A 61 -9.36 13.67 -0.10
CA ASP A 61 -10.24 14.64 0.57
C ASP A 61 -11.65 14.07 0.74
N TYR A 62 -12.18 13.41 -0.29
CA TYR A 62 -13.46 12.70 -0.22
C TYR A 62 -13.44 11.60 0.85
N GLN A 63 -12.36 10.79 0.92
CA GLN A 63 -12.22 9.76 1.95
C GLN A 63 -12.26 10.35 3.35
N ARG A 64 -11.60 11.49 3.59
CA ARG A 64 -11.61 12.18 4.89
C ARG A 64 -12.98 12.77 5.21
N GLU A 65 -13.59 13.48 4.27
CA GLU A 65 -14.88 14.14 4.46
C GLU A 65 -16.01 13.14 4.74
N HIS A 66 -16.00 12.00 4.02
CA HIS A 66 -17.06 11.00 4.11
C HIS A 66 -16.68 9.77 4.95
N GLN A 67 -15.51 9.78 5.59
CA GLN A 67 -15.00 8.66 6.40
C GLN A 67 -15.00 7.33 5.63
N VAL A 68 -14.58 7.36 4.36
CA VAL A 68 -14.48 6.17 3.51
C VAL A 68 -13.11 5.51 3.72
N SER A 69 -13.15 4.30 4.28
CA SER A 69 -11.97 3.48 4.56
C SER A 69 -11.10 3.28 3.32
N GLY A 70 -9.78 3.32 3.49
CA GLY A 70 -8.82 2.92 2.46
C GLY A 70 -8.47 1.43 2.49
N ILE A 71 -9.04 0.66 3.42
CA ILE A 71 -8.72 -0.74 3.63
C ILE A 71 -9.39 -1.60 2.56
N VAL A 72 -8.58 -2.47 1.96
CA VAL A 72 -9.01 -3.57 1.13
C VAL A 72 -8.56 -4.88 1.76
N TRP A 73 -9.36 -5.92 1.61
CA TRP A 73 -9.02 -7.25 2.09
C TRP A 73 -8.31 -8.03 1.00
N HIS A 74 -7.07 -8.41 1.26
CA HIS A 74 -6.23 -9.13 0.32
C HIS A 74 -6.01 -10.57 0.76
N THR A 75 -5.89 -11.48 -0.21
CA THR A 75 -5.46 -12.85 0.04
C THR A 75 -4.11 -13.04 -0.63
N MET A 76 -3.08 -13.32 0.17
CA MET A 76 -1.74 -13.61 -0.29
C MET A 76 -1.42 -15.08 -0.08
N SER A 77 -1.04 -15.75 -1.15
CA SER A 77 -0.45 -17.09 -1.12
C SER A 77 1.06 -16.98 -1.19
N PHE A 78 1.77 -17.57 -0.23
CA PHE A 78 3.22 -17.65 -0.22
C PHE A 78 3.66 -19.06 0.21
N ARG A 79 4.43 -19.73 -0.65
CA ARG A 79 4.78 -21.16 -0.50
C ARG A 79 3.53 -22.01 -0.32
N THR A 80 3.37 -22.68 0.83
CA THR A 80 2.22 -23.55 1.13
C THR A 80 1.15 -22.90 2.01
N ASN A 81 1.32 -21.60 2.35
CA ASN A 81 0.45 -20.89 3.28
C ASN A 81 -0.30 -19.76 2.60
N ASP A 82 -1.53 -19.53 3.05
CA ASP A 82 -2.37 -18.42 2.62
C ASP A 82 -2.66 -17.48 3.79
N LEU A 83 -2.63 -16.18 3.54
CA LEU A 83 -3.01 -15.14 4.48
C LEU A 83 -4.07 -14.24 3.89
N HIS A 84 -5.18 -14.10 4.61
CA HIS A 84 -6.20 -13.09 4.32
C HIS A 84 -6.11 -11.93 5.29
N TYR A 85 -5.71 -10.74 4.85
CA TYR A 85 -5.40 -9.64 5.76
C TYR A 85 -5.84 -8.28 5.19
N PRO A 86 -6.14 -7.30 6.06
CA PRO A 86 -6.42 -5.94 5.62
C PRO A 86 -5.13 -5.24 5.21
N GLN A 87 -5.19 -4.51 4.10
CA GLN A 87 -4.11 -3.66 3.62
C GLN A 87 -4.71 -2.34 3.08
N VAL A 88 -3.97 -1.24 3.21
CA VAL A 88 -4.38 0.01 2.57
C VAL A 88 -4.13 -0.10 1.06
N HIS A 89 -5.13 0.18 0.25
CA HIS A 89 -4.97 0.16 -1.20
C HIS A 89 -3.98 1.24 -1.65
N ASP A 90 -3.04 0.94 -2.56
CA ASP A 90 -1.94 1.82 -2.99
C ASP A 90 -2.38 3.21 -3.51
N GLN A 91 -3.62 3.29 -3.97
CA GLN A 91 -4.22 4.52 -4.51
C GLN A 91 -5.05 5.32 -3.49
N LEU A 92 -5.40 4.71 -2.36
CA LEU A 92 -6.21 5.32 -1.30
C LEU A 92 -5.34 5.69 -0.09
N ILE A 93 -5.96 6.29 0.91
CA ILE A 93 -5.33 6.60 2.21
C ILE A 93 -6.03 5.86 3.35
N ALA A 94 -5.27 5.54 4.40
CA ALA A 94 -5.87 5.17 5.67
C ALA A 94 -6.51 6.41 6.31
N ILE A 95 -7.72 6.23 6.83
CA ILE A 95 -8.39 7.20 7.71
C ILE A 95 -8.26 6.76 9.17
N ASP A 96 -8.66 7.62 10.12
CA ASP A 96 -8.42 7.38 11.55
C ASP A 96 -8.97 6.03 12.06
N GLY A 97 -10.13 5.58 11.55
CA GLY A 97 -10.72 4.29 11.90
C GLY A 97 -9.96 3.06 11.35
N ASP A 98 -9.14 3.24 10.31
CA ASP A 98 -8.43 2.12 9.66
C ASP A 98 -7.25 1.62 10.49
N LEU A 99 -6.67 2.48 11.33
CA LEU A 99 -5.52 2.12 12.16
C LEU A 99 -5.86 0.99 13.13
N GLU A 100 -7.06 1.01 13.71
CA GLU A 100 -7.49 -0.03 14.63
C GLU A 100 -7.66 -1.39 13.91
N ILE A 101 -8.12 -1.37 12.66
CA ILE A 101 -8.23 -2.57 11.83
C ILE A 101 -6.84 -3.17 11.57
N LEU A 102 -5.89 -2.33 11.16
CA LEU A 102 -4.50 -2.74 10.89
C LEU A 102 -3.80 -3.22 12.16
N HIS A 103 -4.01 -2.54 13.29
CA HIS A 103 -3.45 -2.91 14.58
C HIS A 103 -3.94 -4.30 15.02
N ARG A 104 -5.24 -4.57 14.91
CA ARG A 104 -5.83 -5.88 15.24
C ARG A 104 -5.31 -7.00 14.33
N ALA A 105 -4.99 -6.69 13.07
CA ALA A 105 -4.45 -7.68 12.13
C ALA A 105 -2.94 -7.92 12.30
N LYS A 106 -2.21 -7.00 12.95
CA LYS A 106 -0.75 -7.01 13.07
C LYS A 106 -0.19 -8.37 13.52
N SER A 107 -0.71 -8.96 14.60
CA SER A 107 -0.18 -10.22 15.14
C SER A 107 -0.26 -11.35 14.11
N ARG A 108 -1.40 -11.49 13.45
CA ARG A 108 -1.63 -12.50 12.41
C ARG A 108 -0.71 -12.30 11.20
N VAL A 109 -0.47 -11.06 10.79
CA VAL A 109 0.46 -10.74 9.69
C VAL A 109 1.89 -11.15 10.07
N LEU A 110 2.30 -10.87 11.30
CA LEU A 110 3.63 -11.23 11.81
C LEU A 110 3.80 -12.74 11.98
N ASP A 111 2.79 -13.44 12.49
CA ASP A 111 2.83 -14.90 12.63
C ASP A 111 3.05 -15.57 11.27
N PHE A 112 2.33 -15.09 10.24
CA PHE A 112 2.51 -15.57 8.87
C PHE A 112 3.91 -15.27 8.34
N TRP A 113 4.44 -14.06 8.57
CA TRP A 113 5.80 -13.70 8.18
C TRP A 113 6.83 -14.64 8.81
N TYR A 114 6.81 -14.80 10.14
CA TYR A 114 7.75 -15.64 10.85
C TYR A 114 7.69 -17.10 10.39
N GLN A 115 6.49 -17.66 10.19
CA GLN A 115 6.32 -19.02 9.69
C GLN A 115 6.84 -19.19 8.25
N SER A 116 6.66 -18.17 7.41
CA SER A 116 6.98 -18.24 5.98
C SER A 116 8.46 -17.98 5.65
N THR A 117 9.23 -17.46 6.61
CA THR A 117 10.59 -16.91 6.38
C THR A 117 11.65 -17.50 7.31
N GLN A 118 11.41 -18.66 7.94
CA GLN A 118 12.34 -19.28 8.89
C GLN A 118 13.69 -19.66 8.26
N ASP A 119 13.69 -20.04 6.99
CA ASP A 119 14.81 -20.52 6.19
C ASP A 119 15.31 -19.48 5.17
N MET A 120 14.86 -18.23 5.28
CA MET A 120 15.20 -17.15 4.36
C MET A 120 16.28 -16.22 4.92
N GLU A 121 17.03 -15.57 4.02
CA GLU A 121 17.91 -14.47 4.39
C GLU A 121 17.07 -13.22 4.63
N LEU A 122 17.21 -12.63 5.82
CA LEU A 122 16.51 -11.41 6.17
C LEU A 122 17.41 -10.19 6.02
N SER A 123 16.84 -9.10 5.52
CA SER A 123 17.52 -7.82 5.46
C SER A 123 16.59 -6.66 5.73
N LEU A 124 17.10 -5.65 6.44
CA LEU A 124 16.44 -4.37 6.64
C LEU A 124 16.87 -3.40 5.54
N LEU A 125 15.89 -2.76 4.92
CA LEU A 125 16.12 -1.66 3.99
C LEU A 125 16.44 -0.39 4.79
N ILE A 126 17.60 0.21 4.53
CA ILE A 126 18.10 1.42 5.20
C ILE A 126 18.51 2.48 4.17
N ASP A 127 18.84 3.68 4.65
CA ASP A 127 19.26 4.82 3.82
C ASP A 127 18.29 5.12 2.68
N HIS A 128 17.01 5.34 3.02
CA HIS A 128 15.94 5.66 2.07
C HIS A 128 15.79 4.67 0.90
N GLY A 129 16.08 3.39 1.13
CA GLY A 129 15.95 2.37 0.10
C GLY A 129 17.22 2.08 -0.69
N LYS A 130 18.36 2.65 -0.32
CA LYS A 130 19.61 2.51 -1.07
C LYS A 130 20.49 1.37 -0.58
N GLN A 131 20.33 0.95 0.67
CA GLN A 131 21.19 -0.03 1.30
C GLN A 131 20.38 -1.10 2.02
N HIS A 132 20.96 -2.30 2.11
CA HIS A 132 20.40 -3.41 2.85
C HIS A 132 21.36 -3.81 3.95
N ARG A 133 20.82 -4.05 5.15
CA ARG A 133 21.56 -4.61 6.27
C ARG A 133 21.01 -5.98 6.59
N LEU A 134 21.86 -7.01 6.59
CA LEU A 134 21.47 -8.34 7.06
C LEU A 134 21.03 -8.29 8.52
N ILE A 135 19.97 -8.99 8.83
CA ILE A 135 19.37 -9.06 10.17
C ILE A 135 18.94 -10.49 10.47
N HIS A 136 18.67 -10.78 11.73
CA HIS A 136 18.10 -12.05 12.19
C HIS A 136 16.68 -11.84 12.71
N HIS A 137 15.93 -12.92 12.89
CA HIS A 137 14.57 -12.89 13.44
C HIS A 137 14.50 -12.20 14.82
N GLU A 138 15.56 -12.27 15.62
CA GLU A 138 15.66 -11.56 16.90
C GLU A 138 15.66 -10.04 16.73
N ASP A 139 16.34 -9.53 15.70
CA ASP A 139 16.34 -8.10 15.37
C ASP A 139 14.93 -7.64 14.92
N VAL A 140 14.23 -8.50 14.16
CA VAL A 140 12.84 -8.23 13.72
C VAL A 140 11.93 -8.05 14.93
N HIS A 141 12.05 -8.93 15.93
CA HIS A 141 11.24 -8.85 17.13
C HIS A 141 11.40 -7.51 17.85
N ALA A 142 12.62 -6.98 17.96
CA ALA A 142 12.87 -5.68 18.58
C ALA A 142 12.19 -4.52 17.82
N ILE A 143 12.20 -4.57 16.48
CA ILE A 143 11.56 -3.55 15.64
C ILE A 143 10.04 -3.60 15.79
N VAL A 144 9.48 -4.81 15.78
CA VAL A 144 8.04 -5.08 15.86
C VAL A 144 7.41 -4.55 17.14
N GLN A 145 8.10 -4.62 18.29
CA GLN A 145 7.56 -4.17 19.57
C GLN A 145 7.14 -2.69 19.57
N GLY A 146 7.82 -1.86 18.77
CA GLY A 146 7.52 -0.44 18.67
C GLY A 146 6.45 -0.09 17.63
N SER A 147 6.13 -0.95 16.67
CA SER A 147 5.28 -0.58 15.52
C SER A 147 3.79 -0.60 15.83
N ASP A 148 3.00 0.21 15.13
CA ASP A 148 1.54 0.26 15.31
C ASP A 148 0.82 -0.77 14.43
N TRP A 149 1.37 -1.02 13.23
CA TRP A 149 0.80 -1.94 12.25
C TRP A 149 1.89 -2.67 11.46
N ALA A 150 1.48 -3.75 10.79
CA ALA A 150 2.30 -4.54 9.89
C ALA A 150 1.48 -4.90 8.64
N THR A 151 2.11 -4.90 7.47
CA THR A 151 1.54 -5.41 6.22
C THR A 151 2.58 -6.18 5.44
N LEU A 152 2.12 -7.00 4.49
CA LEU A 152 2.97 -7.78 3.61
C LEU A 152 2.72 -7.39 2.17
N PHE A 153 3.73 -7.58 1.34
CA PHE A 153 3.57 -7.60 -0.11
C PHE A 153 4.70 -8.43 -0.72
N LYS A 154 4.46 -8.88 -1.95
CA LYS A 154 5.52 -9.48 -2.77
C LYS A 154 6.15 -8.40 -3.65
N PRO A 155 7.42 -8.53 -4.05
CA PRO A 155 8.08 -7.54 -4.89
C PRO A 155 7.29 -7.20 -6.16
N GLU A 156 6.66 -8.19 -6.82
CA GLU A 156 5.86 -8.00 -8.03
C GLU A 156 4.61 -7.13 -7.84
N ASN A 157 4.14 -7.01 -6.60
CA ASN A 157 3.01 -6.16 -6.22
C ASN A 157 3.48 -4.86 -5.56
N SER A 158 4.73 -4.48 -5.76
CA SER A 158 5.34 -3.32 -5.10
C SER A 158 6.22 -2.53 -6.07
N ASN A 159 6.58 -1.31 -5.66
CA ASN A 159 7.56 -0.51 -6.40
C ASN A 159 9.01 -0.85 -6.03
N TYR A 160 9.23 -1.88 -5.20
CA TYR A 160 10.56 -2.29 -4.76
C TYR A 160 11.11 -3.39 -5.67
N PRO A 161 12.34 -3.26 -6.17
CA PRO A 161 12.94 -4.28 -7.03
C PRO A 161 13.11 -5.58 -6.25
N SER A 162 12.74 -6.69 -6.89
CA SER A 162 13.01 -8.04 -6.37
C SER A 162 14.51 -8.26 -6.24
N ARG A 163 14.92 -8.83 -5.10
CA ARG A 163 16.27 -9.33 -4.81
C ARG A 163 16.39 -10.82 -5.02
N SER A 164 15.26 -11.55 -5.02
CA SER A 164 15.27 -12.98 -5.27
C SER A 164 15.49 -13.30 -6.75
N SER A 165 16.51 -14.11 -7.04
CA SER A 165 16.68 -14.69 -8.38
C SER A 165 15.73 -15.86 -8.64
N SER A 166 15.19 -16.50 -7.59
CA SER A 166 14.18 -17.57 -7.71
C SER A 166 12.75 -17.02 -7.78
N GLY A 167 12.56 -15.72 -7.47
CA GLY A 167 11.26 -15.07 -7.35
C GLY A 167 10.58 -15.30 -5.99
N LEU A 168 11.18 -16.10 -5.11
CA LEU A 168 10.68 -16.30 -3.74
C LEU A 168 11.25 -15.22 -2.82
N GLU A 169 10.45 -14.16 -2.66
CA GLU A 169 10.71 -13.06 -1.75
C GLU A 169 9.41 -12.55 -1.15
N LEU A 170 9.47 -12.24 0.13
CA LEU A 170 8.39 -11.61 0.87
C LEU A 170 8.92 -10.32 1.48
N ILE A 171 8.11 -9.27 1.47
CA ILE A 171 8.46 -7.99 2.09
C ILE A 171 7.48 -7.70 3.23
N LEU A 172 8.02 -7.49 4.42
CA LEU A 172 7.31 -7.02 5.61
C LEU A 172 7.52 -5.53 5.76
N GLN A 173 6.42 -4.80 5.80
CA GLN A 173 6.42 -3.39 6.12
C GLN A 173 5.84 -3.17 7.51
N LEU A 174 6.61 -2.51 8.36
CA LEU A 174 6.21 -2.08 9.70
C LEU A 174 6.05 -0.57 9.69
N GLY A 175 5.00 -0.05 10.34
CA GLY A 175 4.75 1.39 10.40
C GLY A 175 4.42 1.89 11.79
N TRP A 176 4.71 3.18 11.99
CA TRP A 176 4.39 3.95 13.19
C TRP A 176 3.44 5.10 12.80
N GLY A 177 2.31 5.19 13.50
CA GLY A 177 1.20 6.08 13.18
C GLY A 177 0.35 5.60 11.99
N LEU A 178 -0.51 6.49 11.50
CA LEU A 178 -1.37 6.21 10.34
C LEU A 178 -0.53 5.98 9.07
N PRO A 179 -0.86 4.97 8.25
CA PRO A 179 -0.34 4.86 6.88
C PRO A 179 -0.82 6.06 6.05
N LYS A 180 -0.05 7.15 6.06
CA LYS A 180 -0.32 8.35 5.24
C LYS A 180 0.50 8.32 3.96
N GLU A 181 -0.01 9.05 2.96
CA GLU A 181 0.49 9.12 1.59
C GLU A 181 2.03 9.11 1.47
N TRP A 182 2.56 8.15 0.70
CA TRP A 182 3.97 8.10 0.28
C TRP A 182 4.38 9.32 -0.57
N ASN A 183 3.41 9.99 -1.22
CA ASN A 183 3.71 10.95 -2.29
C ASN A 183 3.80 12.43 -1.88
N HIS A 184 3.54 12.79 -0.61
CA HIS A 184 3.56 14.19 -0.15
C HIS A 184 4.41 14.46 1.09
N CYS A 185 5.22 13.52 1.57
CA CYS A 185 5.98 13.70 2.80
C CYS A 185 7.42 14.18 2.54
N HIS A 186 7.59 15.40 2.02
CA HIS A 186 8.76 16.19 2.40
C HIS A 186 8.53 16.72 3.83
N GLY A 187 8.79 15.87 4.81
CA GLY A 187 8.78 16.21 6.23
C GLY A 187 7.42 16.09 6.93
N SER A 188 7.00 14.87 7.29
CA SER A 188 6.07 14.70 8.42
C SER A 188 6.12 13.27 8.94
N GLY A 189 6.54 13.12 10.21
CA GLY A 189 6.27 12.08 11.24
C GLY A 189 6.00 10.60 10.94
N PHE A 190 5.90 10.17 9.68
CA PHE A 190 5.64 8.80 9.28
C PHE A 190 6.98 8.07 9.20
N ARG A 191 7.14 7.06 10.07
CA ARG A 191 8.24 6.12 9.99
C ARG A 191 7.66 4.81 9.48
N ASN A 192 8.32 4.21 8.51
CA ASN A 192 8.12 2.81 8.18
C ASN A 192 9.47 2.13 8.04
N GLU A 193 9.47 0.82 8.20
CA GLU A 193 10.63 -0.03 7.98
C GLU A 193 10.23 -1.18 7.07
N LEU A 194 11.14 -1.51 6.15
CA LEU A 194 10.94 -2.52 5.14
C LEU A 194 11.96 -3.63 5.36
N LEU A 195 11.45 -4.83 5.59
CA LEU A 195 12.23 -6.03 5.81
C LEU A 195 12.00 -6.96 4.64
N HIS A 196 13.06 -7.37 3.98
CA HIS A 196 13.02 -8.34 2.89
C HIS A 196 13.43 -9.70 3.43
N ALA A 197 12.64 -10.72 3.12
CA ALA A 197 12.99 -12.12 3.30
C ALA A 197 13.17 -12.73 1.92
N VAL A 198 14.39 -13.14 1.62
CA VAL A 198 14.79 -13.64 0.30
C VAL A 198 15.21 -15.09 0.45
N GLU A 199 14.72 -15.96 -0.44
CA GLU A 199 15.17 -17.34 -0.48
C GLU A 199 16.68 -17.41 -0.76
N ILE A 200 17.39 -18.19 0.08
CA ILE A 200 18.80 -18.46 -0.13
C ILE A 200 18.90 -19.52 -1.23
N ASN A 201 19.35 -19.12 -2.42
CA ASN A 201 19.77 -20.09 -3.43
C ASN A 201 21.02 -20.79 -2.90
N GLY A 202 20.84 -21.99 -2.33
CA GLY A 202 21.95 -22.85 -1.99
C GLY A 202 22.69 -23.23 -3.27
N ASN A 203 23.86 -22.64 -3.51
CA ASN A 203 24.89 -23.32 -4.30
C ASN A 203 25.30 -24.56 -3.48
N SER A 204 24.67 -25.70 -3.76
CA SER A 204 25.21 -27.03 -3.43
C SER A 204 26.13 -27.49 -4.55
#